data_AF-A0A942ISU9-F1
#
_entry.id   AF-A0A942ISU9-F1
#
_cell.length_a   1.000
_cell.length_b   1.000
_cell.length_c   1.000
_cell.angle_alpha   90.00
_cell.angle_beta   90.00
_cell.angle_gamma   90.00
#
_symmetry.space_group_name_H-M   'P 1'
#
loop_
_entity.id
_entity.type
_entity.pdbx_description
1 polymer ?
#
loop_
_entity_poly.entity_id
_entity_poly.type
_entity_poly.pdbx_seq_one_letter_code
_entity_poly.pdbx_strand_id
1 'polypeptide(L)'
;MFKEKKALEICLRKLEAQKGKISSDVFDPLSVRYQDRLKELLPLHQEIETELDFVRRKASEEIDLLEQELKTIQKRLEEFRFLYKEAGVTKADFLREKHKMNRDIRSRARNLKKSRQILSLLPLEMRGSIASKGLAETLFRPFPLLTACGLMILVGAGGYFLHQWYSRSDKVIPKEIVTPPSTPSSSHSPRTMLADQETGKIKSLFETVRQANLQQDIDLFMTCFSRDFTDREKKRLEALKTWNHFNYINLSYDLKKQMISGDTADIRLEWLIKSSEKVGGKVQENRVTIEAILRKENGRWKIQEIKPVS
;
A
#
# COMPACT_ATOMS: atom_id res chain seq x y z
N MET A 1 6.20 -16.60 15.14
CA MET A 1 5.04 -17.50 15.32
C MET A 1 5.38 -18.99 15.11
N PHE A 2 5.72 -19.49 13.91
CA PHE A 2 5.98 -20.94 13.73
C PHE A 2 7.08 -21.51 14.66
N LYS A 3 8.21 -20.80 14.77
CA LYS A 3 9.30 -21.16 15.69
C LYS A 3 8.83 -21.21 17.15
N GLU A 4 7.89 -20.35 17.51
CA GLU A 4 7.36 -20.22 18.87
C GLU A 4 6.39 -21.36 19.20
N LYS A 5 5.44 -21.67 18.30
CA LYS A 5 4.58 -22.86 18.43
C LYS A 5 5.42 -24.12 18.62
N LYS A 6 6.42 -24.33 17.75
CA LYS A 6 7.31 -25.51 17.83
C LYS A 6 8.15 -25.53 19.11
N ALA A 7 8.65 -24.38 19.55
CA ALA A 7 9.35 -24.27 20.82
C ALA A 7 8.43 -24.63 21.99
N LEU A 8 7.18 -24.16 21.96
CA LEU A 8 6.18 -24.47 22.98
C LEU A 8 5.84 -25.96 23.01
N GLU A 9 5.64 -26.60 21.86
CA GLU A 9 5.41 -28.05 21.75
C GLU A 9 6.61 -28.87 22.26
N ILE A 10 7.84 -28.39 22.04
CA ILE A 10 9.05 -29.02 22.60
C ILE A 10 9.11 -28.84 24.12
N CYS A 11 8.82 -27.64 24.62
CA CYS A 11 8.77 -27.35 26.05
C CYS A 11 7.71 -28.19 26.76
N LEU A 12 6.52 -28.31 26.17
CA LEU A 12 5.41 -29.08 26.73
C LEU A 12 5.76 -30.58 26.81
N ARG A 13 6.35 -31.15 25.74
CA ARG A 13 6.86 -32.53 25.78
C ARG A 13 7.96 -32.75 26.82
N LYS A 14 8.88 -31.80 26.98
CA LYS A 14 9.93 -31.87 28.01
C LYS A 14 9.36 -31.79 29.42
N LEU A 15 8.40 -30.90 29.64
CA LEU A 15 7.69 -30.75 30.91
C LEU A 15 6.99 -32.06 31.27
N GLU A 16 6.24 -32.61 30.32
CA GLU A 16 5.49 -33.87 30.49
C GLU A 16 6.40 -35.06 30.82
N ALA A 17 7.60 -35.13 30.24
CA ALA A 17 8.62 -36.12 30.60
C ALA A 17 9.16 -35.98 32.04
N GLN A 18 8.97 -34.83 32.67
CA GLN A 18 9.35 -34.56 34.07
C GLN A 18 8.20 -34.69 35.07
N LYS A 19 6.99 -35.05 34.63
CA LYS A 19 5.77 -35.10 35.47
C LYS A 19 5.92 -35.91 36.77
N GLY A 20 6.67 -37.02 36.75
CA GLY A 20 6.93 -37.84 37.95
C GLY A 20 8.08 -37.38 38.85
N LYS A 21 8.80 -36.32 38.46
CA LYS A 21 9.98 -35.78 39.18
C LYS A 21 9.70 -34.44 39.86
N ILE A 22 8.56 -33.81 39.57
CA ILE A 22 8.18 -32.47 40.04
C ILE A 22 6.88 -32.59 40.84
N SER A 23 6.72 -31.77 41.88
CA SER A 23 5.46 -31.68 42.62
C SER A 23 4.29 -31.27 41.70
N SER A 24 3.12 -31.87 41.90
CA SER A 24 1.89 -31.54 41.18
C SER A 24 1.56 -30.05 41.25
N ASP A 25 1.77 -29.42 42.40
CA ASP A 25 1.44 -28.01 42.66
C ASP A 25 2.23 -27.04 41.77
N VAL A 26 3.38 -27.48 41.24
CA VAL A 26 4.21 -26.71 40.32
C VAL A 26 3.97 -27.14 38.88
N PHE A 27 3.81 -28.45 38.64
CA PHE A 27 3.64 -29.01 37.31
C PHE A 27 2.31 -28.58 36.67
N ASP A 28 1.19 -28.72 37.39
CA ASP A 28 -0.15 -28.54 36.82
C ASP A 28 -0.38 -27.09 36.33
N PRO A 29 -0.07 -26.03 37.12
CA PRO A 29 -0.25 -24.66 36.65
C PRO A 29 0.63 -24.31 35.44
N LEU A 30 1.86 -24.84 35.40
CA LEU A 30 2.77 -24.62 34.26
C LEU A 30 2.27 -25.32 33.00
N SER A 31 1.82 -26.57 33.14
CA SER A 31 1.26 -27.35 32.03
C SER A 31 0.05 -26.65 31.43
N VAL A 32 -0.91 -26.23 32.26
CA VAL A 32 -2.11 -25.49 31.83
C VAL A 32 -1.72 -24.21 31.09
N ARG A 33 -0.80 -23.41 31.65
CA ARG A 33 -0.35 -22.16 31.01
C ARG A 33 0.25 -22.39 29.62
N TYR A 34 1.06 -23.44 29.44
CA TYR A 34 1.61 -23.76 28.12
C TYR A 34 0.55 -24.30 27.17
N GLN A 35 -0.40 -25.11 27.65
CA GLN A 35 -1.52 -25.59 26.85
C GLN A 35 -2.40 -24.44 26.36
N ASP A 36 -2.73 -23.50 27.22
CA ASP A 36 -3.55 -22.32 26.88
C ASP A 36 -2.85 -21.47 25.81
N ARG A 37 -1.55 -21.17 26.01
CA ARG A 37 -0.78 -20.42 25.01
C ARG A 37 -0.64 -21.15 23.68
N LEU A 38 -0.54 -22.49 23.70
CA LEU A 38 -0.54 -23.29 22.47
C LEU A 38 -1.89 -23.19 21.76
N LYS A 39 -2.99 -23.25 22.52
CA LYS A 39 -4.36 -23.14 22.04
C LYS A 39 -4.65 -21.78 21.43
N GLU A 40 -4.11 -20.70 22.00
CA GLU A 40 -4.19 -19.34 21.44
C GLU A 40 -3.38 -19.18 20.15
N LEU A 41 -2.19 -19.79 20.07
CA LEU A 41 -1.33 -19.69 18.88
C LEU A 41 -1.82 -20.54 17.70
N LEU A 42 -2.62 -21.57 17.95
CA LEU A 42 -3.12 -22.49 16.92
C LEU A 42 -3.98 -21.80 15.84
N PRO A 43 -5.05 -21.02 16.17
CA PRO A 43 -5.86 -20.36 15.16
C PRO A 43 -5.07 -19.32 14.36
N LEU A 44 -4.19 -18.56 15.02
CA LEU A 44 -3.32 -17.57 14.36
C LEU A 44 -2.38 -18.23 13.34
N HIS A 45 -1.84 -19.39 13.68
CA HIS A 45 -0.99 -20.14 12.76
C HIS A 45 -1.77 -20.66 11.56
N GLN A 46 -2.99 -21.19 11.80
CA GLN A 46 -3.87 -21.67 10.74
C GLN A 46 -4.29 -20.53 9.81
N GLU A 47 -4.61 -19.35 10.34
CA GLU A 47 -4.91 -18.15 9.57
C GLU A 47 -3.74 -17.78 8.65
N ILE A 48 -2.51 -17.73 9.18
CA ILE A 48 -1.31 -17.48 8.36
C ILE A 48 -1.11 -18.55 7.28
N GLU A 49 -1.32 -19.82 7.59
CA GLU A 49 -1.23 -20.89 6.59
C GLU A 49 -2.26 -20.71 5.47
N THR A 50 -3.51 -20.37 5.81
CA THR A 50 -4.56 -20.12 4.83
C THR A 50 -4.26 -18.91 3.94
N GLU A 51 -3.71 -17.85 4.50
CA GLU A 51 -3.28 -16.65 3.75
C GLU A 51 -2.09 -16.96 2.83
N LEU A 52 -1.09 -17.72 3.31
CA LEU A 52 0.04 -18.15 2.49
C LEU A 52 -0.41 -19.04 1.33
N ASP A 53 -1.35 -19.95 1.57
CA ASP A 53 -1.91 -20.80 0.52
C ASP A 53 -2.75 -20.01 -0.48
N PHE A 54 -3.47 -18.98 -0.03
CA PHE A 54 -4.17 -18.05 -0.91
C PHE A 54 -3.19 -17.29 -1.81
N VAL A 55 -2.13 -16.71 -1.23
CA VAL A 55 -1.08 -16.00 -2.00
C VAL A 55 -0.39 -16.94 -2.98
N ARG A 56 -0.10 -18.19 -2.58
CA ARG A 56 0.51 -19.20 -3.46
C ARG A 56 -0.40 -19.51 -4.65
N ARG A 57 -1.68 -19.80 -4.42
CA ARG A 57 -2.65 -20.07 -5.48
C ARG A 57 -2.75 -18.91 -6.47
N LYS A 58 -2.91 -17.68 -5.95
CA LYS A 58 -3.01 -16.48 -6.78
C LYS A 58 -1.76 -16.24 -7.63
N ALA A 59 -0.58 -16.42 -7.06
CA ALA A 59 0.68 -16.26 -7.80
C ALA A 59 0.87 -17.35 -8.88
N SER A 60 0.44 -18.59 -8.61
CA SER A 60 0.44 -19.66 -9.61
C SER A 60 -0.54 -19.37 -10.76
N GLU A 61 -1.76 -18.94 -10.47
CA GLU A 61 -2.75 -18.55 -11.49
C GLU A 61 -2.23 -17.43 -12.39
N GLU A 62 -1.55 -16.42 -11.82
CA GLU A 62 -0.94 -15.34 -12.58
C GLU A 62 0.20 -15.85 -13.48
N ILE A 63 1.01 -16.80 -13.00
CA ILE A 63 2.07 -17.44 -13.79
C ILE A 63 1.48 -18.18 -14.98
N ASP A 64 0.46 -19.00 -14.76
CA ASP A 64 -0.19 -19.79 -15.82
C ASP A 64 -0.78 -18.86 -16.90
N LEU A 65 -1.45 -17.78 -16.48
CA LEU A 65 -1.98 -16.77 -17.40
C LEU A 65 -0.87 -16.10 -18.23
N LEU A 66 0.21 -15.67 -17.59
CA LEU A 66 1.35 -15.02 -18.26
C LEU A 66 2.06 -15.97 -19.24
N GLU A 67 2.18 -17.25 -18.90
CA GLU A 67 2.74 -18.27 -19.78
C GLU A 67 1.85 -18.51 -21.01
N GLN A 68 0.53 -18.56 -20.81
CA GLN A 68 -0.43 -18.70 -21.91
C GLN A 68 -0.41 -17.49 -22.86
N GLU A 69 -0.35 -16.27 -22.32
CA GLU A 69 -0.23 -15.05 -23.12
C GLU A 69 1.08 -15.02 -23.91
N LEU A 70 2.21 -15.37 -23.28
CA LEU A 70 3.51 -15.45 -23.95
C LEU A 70 3.48 -16.45 -25.11
N LYS A 71 2.91 -17.63 -24.90
CA LYS A 71 2.73 -18.65 -25.95
C LYS A 71 1.90 -18.12 -27.11
N THR A 72 0.83 -17.38 -26.82
CA THR A 72 -0.04 -16.77 -27.83
C THR A 72 0.71 -15.72 -28.67
N ILE A 73 1.48 -14.85 -28.02
CA ILE A 73 2.27 -13.82 -28.72
C ILE A 73 3.37 -14.46 -29.58
N GLN A 74 4.03 -15.51 -29.06
CA GLN A 74 5.04 -16.26 -29.81
C GLN A 74 4.46 -16.93 -31.04
N LYS A 75 3.28 -17.57 -30.92
CA LYS A 75 2.57 -18.16 -32.06
C LYS A 75 2.28 -17.12 -33.14
N ARG A 76 1.71 -15.98 -32.75
CA ARG A 76 1.40 -14.87 -33.69
C ARG A 76 2.66 -14.31 -34.36
N LEU A 77 3.78 -14.25 -33.64
CA LEU A 77 5.06 -13.82 -34.20
C LEU A 77 5.57 -14.80 -35.27
N GLU A 78 5.42 -16.11 -35.07
CA GLU A 78 5.77 -17.12 -36.08
C GLU A 78 4.83 -17.08 -37.30
N GLU A 79 3.54 -16.85 -37.10
CA GLU A 79 2.58 -16.62 -38.20
C GLU A 79 2.97 -15.40 -39.04
N PHE A 80 3.31 -14.27 -38.41
CA PHE A 80 3.81 -13.08 -39.11
C PHE A 80 5.13 -13.34 -39.86
N ARG A 81 6.02 -14.15 -39.27
CA ARG A 81 7.27 -14.55 -39.89
C ARG A 81 7.02 -15.41 -41.13
N PHE A 82 6.02 -16.30 -41.09
CA PHE A 82 5.58 -17.08 -42.24
C PHE A 82 5.01 -16.18 -43.34
N LEU A 83 4.07 -15.30 -43.04
CA LEU A 83 3.49 -14.36 -44.01
C LEU A 83 4.56 -13.47 -44.69
N TYR A 84 5.58 -13.05 -43.94
CA TYR A 84 6.69 -12.29 -44.51
C TYR A 84 7.52 -13.11 -45.52
N LYS A 85 7.73 -14.40 -45.27
CA LYS A 85 8.44 -15.30 -46.21
C LYS A 85 7.65 -15.52 -47.50
N GLU A 86 6.32 -15.63 -47.38
CA GLU A 86 5.40 -15.76 -48.52
C GLU A 86 5.10 -14.43 -49.22
N ALA A 87 5.84 -13.35 -48.90
CA ALA A 87 5.62 -12.00 -49.40
C ALA A 87 4.19 -11.44 -49.17
N GLY A 88 3.42 -12.02 -48.24
CA GLY A 88 2.07 -11.59 -47.88
C GLY A 88 2.03 -10.32 -47.02
N VAL A 89 3.18 -9.86 -46.51
CA VAL A 89 3.32 -8.59 -45.77
C VAL A 89 4.61 -7.89 -46.18
N THR A 90 4.57 -6.55 -46.19
CA THR A 90 5.76 -5.76 -46.51
C THR A 90 6.82 -5.88 -45.40
N LYS A 91 8.09 -5.68 -45.77
CA LYS A 91 9.21 -5.68 -44.81
C LYS A 91 9.02 -4.64 -43.71
N ALA A 92 8.50 -3.46 -44.05
CA ALA A 92 8.26 -2.38 -43.09
C ALA A 92 7.20 -2.79 -42.05
N ASP A 93 6.09 -3.40 -42.50
CA ASP A 93 5.03 -3.87 -41.62
C ASP A 93 5.49 -5.01 -40.72
N PHE A 94 6.25 -5.98 -41.27
CA PHE A 94 6.85 -7.06 -40.50
C PHE A 94 7.77 -6.54 -39.39
N LEU A 95 8.68 -5.61 -39.71
CA LEU A 95 9.62 -5.05 -38.73
C LEU A 95 8.89 -4.29 -37.61
N ARG A 96 7.87 -3.50 -37.97
CA ARG A 96 7.05 -2.75 -37.02
C ARG A 96 6.34 -3.70 -36.05
N GLU A 97 5.65 -4.72 -36.56
CA GLU A 97 4.89 -5.65 -35.72
C GLU A 97 5.82 -6.56 -34.89
N LYS A 98 6.94 -7.02 -35.47
CA LYS A 98 7.98 -7.77 -34.74
C LYS A 98 8.53 -6.98 -33.55
N HIS A 99 8.81 -5.70 -33.72
CA HIS A 99 9.30 -4.85 -32.63
C HIS A 99 8.28 -4.70 -31.51
N LYS A 100 7.00 -4.51 -31.87
CA LYS A 100 5.88 -4.44 -30.93
C LYS A 100 5.76 -5.74 -30.13
N MET A 101 5.67 -6.89 -30.80
CA MET A 101 5.58 -8.21 -30.16
C MET A 101 6.79 -8.50 -29.25
N ASN A 102 8.01 -8.14 -29.67
CA ASN A 102 9.20 -8.29 -28.82
C ASN A 102 9.20 -7.39 -27.58
N ARG A 103 8.56 -6.22 -27.64
CA ARG A 103 8.35 -5.37 -26.46
C ARG A 103 7.38 -6.05 -25.49
N ASP A 104 6.30 -6.61 -26.01
CA ASP A 104 5.27 -7.29 -25.20
C ASP A 104 5.83 -8.56 -24.54
N ILE A 105 6.56 -9.40 -25.29
CA ILE A 105 7.27 -10.58 -24.76
C ILE A 105 8.19 -10.18 -23.62
N ARG A 106 9.02 -9.14 -23.79
CA ARG A 106 9.93 -8.66 -22.72
C ARG A 106 9.18 -8.13 -21.51
N SER A 107 8.04 -7.48 -21.71
CA SER A 107 7.20 -7.00 -20.61
C SER A 107 6.64 -8.16 -19.81
N ARG A 108 6.00 -9.13 -20.47
CA ARG A 108 5.40 -10.31 -19.83
C ARG A 108 6.44 -11.21 -19.19
N ALA A 109 7.60 -11.42 -19.81
CA ALA A 109 8.70 -12.18 -19.22
C ALA A 109 9.23 -11.55 -17.92
N ARG A 110 9.28 -10.21 -17.84
CA ARG A 110 9.65 -9.51 -16.59
C ARG A 110 8.62 -9.72 -15.49
N ASN A 111 7.33 -9.68 -15.82
CA ASN A 111 6.27 -9.95 -14.85
C ASN A 111 6.29 -11.41 -14.39
N LEU A 112 6.44 -12.35 -15.31
CA LEU A 112 6.58 -13.78 -14.99
C LEU A 112 7.74 -14.04 -14.02
N LYS A 113 8.89 -13.39 -14.26
CA LYS A 113 10.04 -13.47 -13.34
C LYS A 113 9.70 -12.95 -11.94
N LYS A 114 8.92 -11.87 -11.83
CA LYS A 114 8.49 -11.32 -10.54
C LYS A 114 7.54 -12.28 -9.81
N SER A 115 6.52 -12.81 -10.49
CA SER A 115 5.57 -13.75 -9.86
C SER A 115 6.26 -15.04 -9.41
N ARG A 116 7.19 -15.58 -10.21
CA ARG A 116 8.06 -16.70 -9.80
C ARG A 116 8.95 -16.35 -8.61
N GLN A 117 9.48 -15.13 -8.56
CA GLN A 117 10.26 -14.66 -7.42
C GLN A 117 9.41 -14.62 -6.14
N ILE A 118 8.18 -14.10 -6.21
CA ILE A 118 7.24 -14.12 -5.09
C ILE A 118 7.03 -15.56 -4.59
N LEU A 119 6.75 -16.51 -5.49
CA LEU A 119 6.60 -17.92 -5.10
C LEU A 119 7.85 -18.49 -4.44
N SER A 120 9.05 -18.15 -4.94
CA SER A 120 10.31 -18.63 -4.36
C SER A 120 10.60 -18.10 -2.95
N LEU A 121 9.98 -16.98 -2.57
CA LEU A 121 10.09 -16.39 -1.24
C LEU A 121 9.07 -16.98 -0.24
N LEU A 122 8.02 -17.64 -0.74
CA LEU A 122 7.05 -18.29 0.12
C LEU A 122 7.63 -19.60 0.68
N PRO A 123 7.35 -19.93 1.96
CA PRO A 123 7.73 -21.23 2.52
C PRO A 123 7.13 -22.37 1.68
N LEU A 124 7.97 -23.26 1.15
CA LEU A 124 7.55 -24.29 0.20
C LEU A 124 6.61 -25.33 0.84
N GLU A 125 6.81 -25.65 2.11
CA GLU A 125 5.95 -26.50 2.93
C GLU A 125 6.27 -26.25 4.42
N MET A 126 5.28 -25.86 5.22
CA MET A 126 5.41 -25.88 6.70
C MET A 126 5.10 -27.27 7.29
N ARG A 127 4.64 -28.20 6.45
CA ARG A 127 4.10 -29.50 6.84
C ARG A 127 5.20 -30.56 6.96
N GLY A 128 6.01 -30.40 7.99
CA GLY A 128 6.72 -31.52 8.61
C GLY A 128 8.05 -31.92 7.98
N SER A 129 9.05 -32.02 8.86
CA SER A 129 10.35 -32.63 8.65
C SER A 129 11.31 -31.93 7.68
N ILE A 130 12.02 -30.90 8.16
CA ILE A 130 13.43 -30.78 7.74
C ILE A 130 14.30 -30.33 8.91
N ALA A 131 15.12 -31.26 9.39
CA ALA A 131 16.47 -30.96 9.83
C ALA A 131 17.23 -30.43 8.60
N SER A 132 17.05 -29.15 8.27
CA SER A 132 17.77 -28.50 7.17
C SER A 132 18.84 -27.63 7.80
N LYS A 133 20.07 -28.15 7.76
CA LYS A 133 21.31 -27.44 8.09
C LYS A 133 21.75 -26.48 6.96
N GLY A 134 20.95 -26.24 5.93
CA GLY A 134 21.46 -25.68 4.66
C GLY A 134 21.08 -24.24 4.31
N LEU A 135 20.21 -23.56 5.07
CA LEU A 135 19.67 -22.25 4.66
C LEU A 135 20.14 -21.06 5.52
N ALA A 136 21.09 -21.29 6.44
CA ALA A 136 21.60 -20.25 7.34
C ALA A 136 22.87 -19.55 6.81
N GLU A 137 23.53 -20.04 5.76
CA GLU A 137 24.83 -19.49 5.32
C GLU A 137 24.78 -18.47 4.16
N THR A 138 23.63 -18.24 3.53
CA THR A 138 23.55 -17.33 2.36
C THR A 138 22.98 -15.94 2.64
N LEU A 139 22.55 -15.65 3.87
CA LEU A 139 21.95 -14.34 4.22
C LEU A 139 22.90 -13.36 4.92
N PHE A 140 24.15 -13.75 5.20
CA PHE A 140 25.15 -12.87 5.83
C PHE A 140 26.44 -12.77 5.03
N ARG A 141 26.35 -12.25 3.80
CA ARG A 141 27.53 -11.74 3.07
C ARG A 141 27.45 -10.20 3.01
N PRO A 142 28.16 -9.47 3.87
CA PRO A 142 28.21 -8.00 3.79
C PRO A 142 29.19 -7.57 2.68
N PHE A 143 29.05 -6.34 2.19
CA PHE A 143 29.86 -5.66 1.14
C PHE A 143 29.49 -5.99 -0.32
N PRO A 144 28.49 -5.29 -0.89
CA PRO A 144 28.77 -4.03 -1.59
C PRO A 144 27.69 -2.92 -1.47
N LEU A 145 26.66 -3.10 -0.63
CA LEU A 145 25.57 -2.09 -0.50
C LEU A 145 25.97 -0.81 0.25
N LEU A 146 27.01 -0.85 1.09
CA LEU A 146 27.48 0.33 1.83
C LEU A 146 28.17 1.38 0.95
N THR A 147 28.79 0.98 -0.17
CA THR A 147 29.44 1.93 -1.09
C THR A 147 28.43 2.70 -1.96
N ALA A 148 27.26 2.11 -2.24
CA ALA A 148 26.21 2.78 -3.01
C ALA A 148 25.46 3.85 -2.20
N CYS A 149 25.23 3.62 -0.89
CA CYS A 149 24.58 4.62 -0.04
C CYS A 149 25.46 5.86 0.21
N GLY A 150 26.79 5.70 0.30
CA GLY A 150 27.71 6.82 0.48
C GLY A 150 27.71 7.81 -0.69
N LEU A 151 27.60 7.30 -1.93
CA LEU A 151 27.55 8.14 -3.13
C LEU A 151 26.24 8.94 -3.27
N MET A 152 25.11 8.37 -2.85
CA MET A 152 23.82 9.08 -2.90
C MET A 152 23.74 10.24 -1.91
N ILE A 153 24.39 10.12 -0.74
CA ILE A 153 24.44 11.20 0.26
C ILE A 153 25.31 12.37 -0.24
N LEU A 154 26.43 12.08 -0.93
CA LEU A 154 27.31 13.10 -1.51
C LEU A 154 26.63 13.90 -2.64
N VAL A 155 25.84 13.25 -3.51
CA VAL A 155 25.09 13.93 -4.57
C VAL A 155 23.95 14.79 -4.00
N GLY A 156 23.26 14.29 -2.96
CA GLY A 156 22.21 15.05 -2.27
C GLY A 156 22.76 16.31 -1.56
N ALA A 157 23.89 16.19 -0.86
CA ALA A 157 24.51 17.33 -0.18
C ALA A 157 25.05 18.38 -1.17
N GLY A 158 25.65 17.96 -2.28
CA GLY A 158 26.12 18.87 -3.33
C GLY A 158 24.99 19.63 -4.02
N GLY A 159 23.87 18.96 -4.30
CA GLY A 159 22.68 19.60 -4.88
C GLY A 159 22.01 20.61 -3.95
N TYR A 160 21.99 20.32 -2.65
CA TYR A 160 21.38 21.22 -1.65
C TYR A 160 22.18 22.52 -1.48
N PHE A 161 23.51 22.45 -1.47
CA PHE A 161 24.38 23.64 -1.38
C PHE A 161 24.27 24.56 -2.60
N LEU A 162 24.13 23.99 -3.81
CA LEU A 162 23.96 24.77 -5.04
C LEU A 162 22.59 25.46 -5.10
N HIS A 163 21.52 24.80 -4.65
CA HIS A 163 20.20 25.39 -4.58
C HIS A 163 20.13 26.54 -3.55
N GLN A 164 20.77 26.39 -2.40
CA GLN A 164 20.78 27.41 -1.35
C GLN A 164 21.55 28.69 -1.75
N TRP A 165 22.56 28.58 -2.62
CA TRP A 165 23.28 29.74 -3.16
C TRP A 165 22.44 30.53 -4.15
N TYR A 166 21.61 29.87 -4.96
CA TYR A 166 20.82 30.53 -6.01
C TYR A 166 19.62 31.32 -5.46
N SER A 167 19.05 30.93 -4.32
CA SER A 167 17.85 31.57 -3.76
C SER A 167 18.11 32.80 -2.87
N ARG A 168 19.36 33.27 -2.74
CA ARG A 168 19.69 34.38 -1.82
C ARG A 168 19.67 35.78 -2.46
N SER A 169 19.39 35.88 -3.75
CA SER A 169 19.28 37.15 -4.47
C SER A 169 17.82 37.39 -4.81
N ASP A 170 17.05 37.95 -3.87
CA ASP A 170 15.94 38.87 -4.13
C ASP A 170 15.23 39.20 -2.82
N LYS A 171 15.74 40.22 -2.12
CA LYS A 171 15.04 40.83 -0.98
C LYS A 171 14.62 42.24 -1.40
N VAL A 172 13.40 42.34 -1.92
CA VAL A 172 12.71 43.61 -2.16
C VAL A 172 11.79 43.89 -0.97
N ILE A 173 12.08 44.99 -0.26
CA ILE A 173 11.23 45.71 0.70
C ILE A 173 10.33 46.63 -0.15
N PRO A 174 8.99 46.75 0.02
CA PRO A 174 8.33 47.43 1.17
C PRO A 174 6.91 46.84 1.44
N LYS A 175 5.98 47.33 2.28
CA LYS A 175 5.69 48.63 2.89
C LYS A 175 4.69 48.38 4.03
N GLU A 176 4.94 49.01 5.17
CA GLU A 176 4.06 49.03 6.34
C GLU A 176 2.82 49.91 6.05
N ILE A 177 1.63 49.39 6.33
CA ILE A 177 0.38 50.17 6.41
C ILE A 177 -0.33 49.78 7.70
N VAL A 178 -0.50 50.80 8.54
CA VAL A 178 -1.18 50.82 9.84
C VAL A 178 -2.70 51.00 9.63
N THR A 179 -3.48 50.66 10.68
CA THR A 179 -4.85 51.12 11.08
C THR A 179 -5.95 50.04 11.00
N PRO A 180 -7.02 50.05 11.84
CA PRO A 180 -7.18 50.16 13.31
C PRO A 180 -7.86 48.88 13.92
N PRO A 181 -8.05 48.77 15.25
CA PRO A 181 -8.70 47.60 15.85
C PRO A 181 -10.23 47.74 15.84
N SER A 182 -10.91 46.89 15.07
CA SER A 182 -12.35 46.69 15.17
C SER A 182 -12.63 45.44 15.98
N THR A 183 -13.13 45.63 17.20
CA THR A 183 -13.67 44.59 18.06
C THR A 183 -15.04 44.14 17.54
N PRO A 184 -15.28 42.84 17.32
CA PRO A 184 -16.61 42.29 17.41
C PRO A 184 -16.71 41.47 18.69
N SER A 185 -17.50 42.00 19.62
CA SER A 185 -18.17 41.21 20.65
C SER A 185 -18.94 40.07 19.98
N SER A 186 -18.46 38.83 20.10
CA SER A 186 -19.24 37.65 19.74
C SER A 186 -19.43 36.77 20.96
N SER A 187 -20.66 36.77 21.48
CA SER A 187 -21.12 35.79 22.46
C SER A 187 -21.29 34.44 21.76
N HIS A 188 -20.18 33.75 21.48
CA HIS A 188 -20.23 32.36 21.07
C HIS A 188 -20.50 31.49 22.29
N SER A 189 -21.68 30.88 22.32
CA SER A 189 -21.98 29.80 23.25
C SER A 189 -20.87 28.73 23.14
N PRO A 190 -20.38 28.14 24.25
CA PRO A 190 -19.30 27.15 24.24
C PRO A 190 -19.52 25.98 23.27
N ARG A 191 -20.79 25.69 22.94
CA ARG A 191 -21.20 24.65 21.99
C ARG A 191 -20.84 24.94 20.54
N THR A 192 -20.87 26.21 20.12
CA THR A 192 -20.57 26.60 18.73
C THR A 192 -19.06 26.55 18.46
N MET A 193 -18.24 27.00 19.41
CA MET A 193 -16.77 26.94 19.29
C MET A 193 -16.23 25.51 19.12
N LEU A 194 -16.81 24.53 19.83
CA LEU A 194 -16.43 23.12 19.71
C LEU A 194 -16.79 22.53 18.33
N ALA A 195 -17.96 22.88 17.79
CA ALA A 195 -18.40 22.40 16.49
C ALA A 195 -17.52 22.95 15.35
N ASP A 196 -17.14 24.23 15.42
CA ASP A 196 -16.24 24.86 14.44
C ASP A 196 -14.84 24.24 14.48
N GLN A 197 -14.33 23.92 15.68
CA GLN A 197 -13.05 23.26 15.84
C GLN A 197 -13.04 21.85 15.24
N GLU A 198 -14.07 21.04 15.50
CA GLU A 198 -14.17 19.68 14.95
C GLU A 198 -14.35 19.70 13.43
N THR A 199 -15.10 20.67 12.91
CA THR A 199 -15.20 20.94 11.46
C THR A 199 -13.84 21.22 10.84
N GLY A 200 -13.00 22.03 11.50
CA GLY A 200 -11.63 22.30 11.07
C GLY A 200 -10.77 21.04 10.99
N LYS A 201 -10.90 20.13 11.96
CA LYS A 201 -10.17 18.85 11.96
C LYS A 201 -10.66 17.92 10.84
N ILE A 202 -11.95 17.89 10.56
CA ILE A 202 -12.52 17.13 9.44
C ILE A 202 -12.02 17.69 8.09
N LYS A 203 -11.96 19.01 7.92
CA LYS A 203 -11.34 19.62 6.73
C LYS A 203 -9.86 19.23 6.59
N SER A 204 -9.11 19.20 7.70
CA SER A 204 -7.72 18.74 7.68
C SER A 204 -7.58 17.28 7.22
N LEU A 205 -8.53 16.39 7.55
CA LEU A 205 -8.54 15.02 7.04
C LEU A 205 -8.66 14.99 5.51
N PHE A 206 -9.61 15.74 4.94
CA PHE A 206 -9.80 15.76 3.48
C PHE A 206 -8.68 16.49 2.73
N GLU A 207 -8.07 17.48 3.36
CA GLU A 207 -6.84 18.07 2.83
C GLU A 207 -5.70 17.04 2.79
N THR A 208 -5.59 16.18 3.80
CA THR A 208 -4.61 15.08 3.79
C THR A 208 -4.90 14.08 2.67
N VAL A 209 -6.17 13.71 2.46
CA VAL A 209 -6.59 12.85 1.33
C VAL A 209 -6.23 13.51 -0.01
N ARG A 210 -6.44 14.82 -0.15
CA ARG A 210 -6.10 15.60 -1.34
C ARG A 210 -4.61 15.55 -1.62
N GLN A 211 -3.77 15.87 -0.62
CA GLN A 211 -2.32 15.86 -0.74
C GLN A 211 -1.78 14.46 -1.08
N ALA A 212 -2.27 13.43 -0.39
CA ALA A 212 -1.86 12.06 -0.65
C ALA A 212 -2.14 11.61 -2.09
N ASN A 213 -3.29 11.99 -2.65
CA ASN A 213 -3.61 11.70 -4.05
C ASN A 213 -2.75 12.49 -5.05
N LEU A 214 -2.52 13.77 -4.80
CA LEU A 214 -1.69 14.61 -5.69
C LEU A 214 -0.23 14.15 -5.70
N GLN A 215 0.29 13.76 -4.53
CA GLN A 215 1.67 13.27 -4.38
C GLN A 215 1.81 11.77 -4.67
N GLN A 216 0.70 11.05 -4.87
CA GLN A 216 0.66 9.59 -4.99
C GLN A 216 1.33 8.88 -3.80
N ASP A 217 1.19 9.44 -2.60
CA ASP A 217 1.72 8.89 -1.34
C ASP A 217 0.70 7.92 -0.74
N ILE A 218 0.96 6.62 -0.93
CA ILE A 218 0.06 5.56 -0.47
C ILE A 218 0.03 5.45 1.05
N ASP A 219 1.13 5.74 1.74
CA ASP A 219 1.20 5.58 3.18
C ASP A 219 0.42 6.70 3.86
N LEU A 220 0.57 7.94 3.37
CA LEU A 220 -0.25 9.07 3.80
C LEU A 220 -1.74 8.84 3.50
N PHE A 221 -2.07 8.35 2.31
CA PHE A 221 -3.45 8.03 1.92
C PHE A 221 -4.08 7.02 2.89
N MET A 222 -3.35 5.95 3.21
CA MET A 222 -3.85 4.90 4.10
C MET A 222 -3.95 5.31 5.58
N THR A 223 -3.35 6.44 5.99
CA THR A 223 -3.55 7.00 7.34
C THR A 223 -4.92 7.66 7.53
N CYS A 224 -5.57 8.07 6.44
CA CYS A 224 -6.87 8.73 6.45
C CYS A 224 -8.02 7.76 6.74
N PHE A 225 -7.79 6.45 6.62
CA PHE A 225 -8.80 5.41 6.82
C PHE A 225 -8.67 4.78 8.21
N SER A 226 -9.84 4.50 8.81
CA SER A 226 -9.96 3.77 10.07
C SER A 226 -9.32 2.39 9.97
N ARG A 227 -8.87 1.85 11.10
CA ARG A 227 -8.40 0.45 11.15
C ARG A 227 -9.51 -0.54 10.80
N ASP A 228 -10.74 -0.19 11.12
CA ASP A 228 -11.94 -1.01 10.91
C ASP A 228 -12.64 -0.70 9.59
N PHE A 229 -12.02 0.09 8.69
CA PHE A 229 -12.58 0.40 7.38
C PHE A 229 -12.73 -0.90 6.56
N THR A 230 -13.95 -1.22 6.17
CA THR A 230 -14.25 -2.39 5.33
C THR A 230 -13.49 -2.29 4.02
N ASP A 231 -12.86 -3.38 3.57
CA ASP A 231 -12.11 -3.39 2.30
C ASP A 231 -10.92 -2.41 2.25
N ARG A 232 -10.28 -2.10 3.40
CA ARG A 232 -9.12 -1.18 3.47
C ARG A 232 -8.00 -1.53 2.49
N GLU A 233 -7.64 -2.80 2.38
CA GLU A 233 -6.58 -3.23 1.45
C GLU A 233 -7.03 -3.15 -0.02
N LYS A 234 -8.29 -3.48 -0.30
CA LYS A 234 -8.86 -3.30 -1.64
C LYS A 234 -8.84 -1.82 -2.04
N LYS A 235 -9.13 -0.90 -1.10
CA LYS A 235 -9.04 0.54 -1.35
C LYS A 235 -7.61 1.00 -1.66
N ARG A 236 -6.61 0.45 -0.95
CA ARG A 236 -5.18 0.66 -1.23
C ARG A 236 -4.84 0.23 -2.66
N LEU A 237 -5.26 -0.97 -3.06
CA LEU A 237 -5.01 -1.50 -4.40
C LEU A 237 -5.71 -0.70 -5.50
N GLU A 238 -6.95 -0.25 -5.28
CA GLU A 238 -7.69 0.61 -6.20
C GLU A 238 -7.00 1.96 -6.40
N ALA A 239 -6.50 2.58 -5.32
CA ALA A 239 -5.74 3.82 -5.40
C ALA A 239 -4.46 3.64 -6.23
N LEU A 240 -3.66 2.61 -5.93
CA LEU A 240 -2.44 2.29 -6.69
C LEU A 240 -2.74 2.00 -8.16
N LYS A 241 -3.80 1.23 -8.44
CA LYS A 241 -4.23 0.95 -9.81
C LYS A 241 -4.61 2.25 -10.53
N THR A 242 -5.35 3.15 -9.88
CA THR A 242 -5.74 4.43 -10.46
C THR A 242 -4.53 5.31 -10.74
N TRP A 243 -3.62 5.46 -9.77
CA TRP A 243 -2.40 6.26 -9.91
C TRP A 243 -1.43 5.71 -10.96
N ASN A 244 -1.47 4.40 -11.27
CA ASN A 244 -0.68 3.83 -12.35
C ASN A 244 -1.16 4.26 -13.75
N HIS A 245 -2.43 4.64 -13.90
CA HIS A 245 -3.02 5.01 -15.19
C HIS A 245 -3.19 6.53 -15.33
N PHE A 246 -3.48 7.21 -14.22
CA PHE A 246 -3.82 8.64 -14.21
C PHE A 246 -2.86 9.45 -13.36
N ASN A 247 -2.60 10.68 -13.80
CA ASN A 247 -2.02 11.74 -13.01
C ASN A 247 -3.12 12.69 -12.59
N TYR A 248 -3.24 12.93 -11.28
CA TYR A 248 -4.07 14.01 -10.78
C TYR A 248 -3.37 15.34 -10.98
N ILE A 249 -4.01 16.24 -11.72
CA ILE A 249 -3.52 17.60 -11.98
C ILE A 249 -4.02 18.53 -10.88
N ASN A 250 -5.30 18.40 -10.52
CA ASN A 250 -5.90 19.15 -9.44
C ASN A 250 -7.00 18.32 -8.78
N LEU A 251 -7.08 18.39 -7.45
CA LEU A 251 -8.23 17.94 -6.68
C LEU A 251 -8.66 19.11 -5.81
N SER A 252 -9.96 19.35 -5.78
CA SER A 252 -10.60 20.22 -4.79
C SER A 252 -11.86 19.54 -4.27
N TYR A 253 -12.29 19.92 -3.08
CA TYR A 253 -13.48 19.38 -2.46
C TYR A 253 -14.33 20.47 -1.83
N ASP A 254 -15.64 20.23 -1.78
CA ASP A 254 -16.59 21.06 -1.06
C ASP A 254 -17.41 20.20 -0.09
N LEU A 255 -17.54 20.66 1.15
CA LEU A 255 -18.23 19.94 2.22
C LEU A 255 -19.69 20.42 2.28
N LYS A 256 -20.61 19.63 1.72
CA LYS A 256 -22.03 19.99 1.55
C LYS A 256 -22.86 19.80 2.82
N LYS A 257 -22.61 18.71 3.56
CA LYS A 257 -23.34 18.37 4.78
C LYS A 257 -22.38 17.76 5.79
N GLN A 258 -22.58 18.11 7.06
CA GLN A 258 -21.89 17.49 8.19
C GLN A 258 -22.84 17.36 9.37
N MET A 259 -22.86 16.18 9.99
CA MET A 259 -23.55 15.93 11.26
C MET A 259 -22.54 15.24 12.19
N ILE A 260 -22.08 15.96 13.20
CA ILE A 260 -21.06 15.46 14.14
C ILE A 260 -21.79 15.04 15.43
N SER A 261 -21.58 13.79 15.85
CA SER A 261 -22.17 13.22 17.06
C SER A 261 -21.08 12.53 17.87
N GLY A 262 -20.49 13.25 18.84
CA GLY A 262 -19.40 12.74 19.66
C GLY A 262 -18.17 12.35 18.82
N ASP A 263 -17.87 11.05 18.79
CA ASP A 263 -16.74 10.48 18.05
C ASP A 263 -17.09 9.94 16.66
N THR A 264 -18.31 10.18 16.19
CA THR A 264 -18.72 9.87 14.81
C THR A 264 -19.18 11.12 14.06
N ALA A 265 -19.02 11.13 12.74
CA ALA A 265 -19.57 12.18 11.91
C ALA A 265 -20.06 11.63 10.57
N ASP A 266 -21.28 12.00 10.19
CA ASP A 266 -21.80 11.76 8.85
C ASP A 266 -21.55 12.98 7.98
N ILE A 267 -20.90 12.77 6.84
CA ILE A 267 -20.57 13.86 5.93
C ILE A 267 -21.02 13.56 4.52
N ARG A 268 -21.31 14.63 3.78
CA ARG A 268 -21.46 14.61 2.34
C ARG A 268 -20.50 15.63 1.76
N LEU A 269 -19.64 15.19 0.87
CA LEU A 269 -18.66 16.03 0.19
C LEU A 269 -18.73 15.82 -1.32
N GLU A 270 -18.34 16.83 -2.07
CA GLU A 270 -18.23 16.79 -3.52
C GLU A 270 -16.76 17.01 -3.91
N TRP A 271 -16.16 16.06 -4.63
CA TRP A 271 -14.85 16.20 -5.23
C TRP A 271 -14.97 16.74 -6.64
N LEU A 272 -14.12 17.72 -6.96
CA LEU A 272 -13.81 18.14 -8.32
C LEU A 272 -12.41 17.64 -8.66
N ILE A 273 -12.35 16.70 -9.60
CA ILE A 273 -11.16 15.93 -9.95
C ILE A 273 -10.74 16.30 -11.36
N LYS A 274 -9.55 16.86 -11.51
CA LYS A 274 -8.91 17.10 -12.81
C LYS A 274 -7.72 16.16 -12.96
N SER A 275 -7.75 15.30 -13.96
CA SER A 275 -6.71 14.29 -14.20
C SER A 275 -6.37 14.16 -15.68
N SER A 276 -5.26 13.52 -15.97
CA SER A 276 -4.88 13.11 -17.33
C SER A 276 -4.32 11.70 -17.32
N GLU A 277 -4.49 10.95 -18.40
CA GLU A 277 -3.80 9.67 -18.55
C GLU A 277 -2.29 9.87 -18.69
N LYS A 278 -1.49 8.98 -18.09
CA LYS A 278 -0.03 9.05 -18.13
C LYS A 278 0.56 8.93 -19.54
N VAL A 279 -0.15 8.35 -20.50
CA VAL A 279 0.34 8.06 -21.87
C VAL A 279 -0.06 9.15 -22.88
N GLY A 280 -0.08 10.41 -22.43
CA GLY A 280 -0.42 11.55 -23.30
C GLY A 280 -1.91 11.71 -23.57
N GLY A 281 -2.77 11.22 -22.67
CA GLY A 281 -4.22 11.37 -22.80
C GLY A 281 -4.70 12.79 -22.52
N LYS A 282 -5.92 13.09 -22.96
CA LYS A 282 -6.57 14.38 -22.74
C LYS A 282 -6.82 14.61 -21.24
N VAL A 283 -6.76 15.87 -20.84
CA VAL A 283 -7.20 16.29 -19.51
C VAL A 283 -8.70 16.07 -19.40
N GLN A 284 -9.12 15.40 -18.33
CA GLN A 284 -10.52 15.14 -17.99
C GLN A 284 -10.84 15.82 -16.66
N GLU A 285 -12.09 16.23 -16.52
CA GLU A 285 -12.62 16.84 -15.31
C GLU A 285 -13.89 16.11 -14.90
N ASN A 286 -13.89 15.56 -13.69
CA ASN A 286 -14.97 14.75 -13.16
C ASN A 286 -15.43 15.33 -11.82
N ARG A 287 -16.74 15.27 -11.57
CA ARG A 287 -17.33 15.59 -10.26
C ARG A 287 -17.84 14.32 -9.62
N VAL A 288 -17.49 14.10 -8.35
CA VAL A 288 -17.89 12.91 -7.60
C VAL A 288 -18.41 13.33 -6.24
N THR A 289 -19.69 13.06 -5.98
CA THR A 289 -20.26 13.22 -4.64
C THR A 289 -20.02 11.95 -3.85
N ILE A 290 -19.65 12.09 -2.57
CA ILE A 290 -19.42 10.99 -1.66
C ILE A 290 -20.14 11.27 -0.35
N GLU A 291 -20.83 10.26 0.16
CA GLU A 291 -21.30 10.22 1.54
C GLU A 291 -20.36 9.31 2.35
N ALA A 292 -19.89 9.77 3.50
CA ALA A 292 -18.94 9.03 4.31
C ALA A 292 -19.29 9.12 5.80
N ILE A 293 -19.03 8.02 6.49
CA ILE A 293 -19.04 7.97 7.96
C ILE A 293 -17.60 8.12 8.43
N LEU A 294 -17.37 9.06 9.33
CA LEU A 294 -16.11 9.28 10.00
C LEU A 294 -16.16 8.77 11.44
N ARG A 295 -15.01 8.32 11.93
CA ARG A 295 -14.80 7.96 13.32
C ARG A 295 -13.56 8.66 13.86
N LYS A 296 -13.61 9.09 15.11
CA LYS A 296 -12.48 9.66 15.82
C LYS A 296 -11.65 8.54 16.45
N GLU A 297 -10.38 8.47 16.07
CA GLU A 297 -9.41 7.54 16.63
C GLU A 297 -8.22 8.34 17.18
N ASN A 298 -7.93 8.20 18.47
CA ASN A 298 -6.81 8.91 19.13
C ASN A 298 -6.84 10.43 18.85
N GLY A 299 -8.03 11.03 18.92
CA GLY A 299 -8.24 12.46 18.69
C GLY A 299 -8.19 12.92 17.23
N ARG A 300 -8.01 12.01 16.26
CA ARG A 300 -8.00 12.31 14.83
C ARG A 300 -9.19 11.67 14.11
N TRP A 301 -9.82 12.42 13.22
CA TRP A 301 -10.88 11.91 12.36
C TRP A 301 -10.30 10.98 11.29
N LYS A 302 -11.00 9.88 11.02
CA LYS A 302 -10.68 8.95 9.94
C LYS A 302 -11.95 8.48 9.25
N ILE A 303 -11.81 8.09 7.99
CA ILE A 303 -12.88 7.53 7.17
C ILE A 303 -13.14 6.10 7.63
N GLN A 304 -14.33 5.83 8.15
CA GLN A 304 -14.77 4.50 8.56
C GLN A 304 -15.52 3.78 7.44
N GLU A 305 -16.36 4.51 6.69
CA GLU A 305 -17.18 3.94 5.63
C GLU A 305 -17.39 4.98 4.52
N ILE A 306 -17.48 4.51 3.28
CA ILE A 306 -17.90 5.32 2.12
C ILE A 306 -19.17 4.70 1.56
N LYS A 307 -20.26 5.46 1.55
CA LYS A 307 -21.56 5.02 1.04
C LYS A 307 -21.72 5.43 -0.42
N PRO A 308 -22.34 4.56 -1.25
CA PRO A 308 -22.79 4.98 -2.57
C PRO A 308 -23.86 6.07 -2.41
N VAL A 309 -23.77 7.12 -3.21
CA VAL A 309 -24.80 8.17 -3.24
C VAL A 309 -26.08 7.53 -3.79
N SER A 310 -27.13 7.54 -2.97
CA SER A 310 -28.48 7.09 -3.35
C SER A 310 -29.21 8.15 -4.16
#